data_AF-A0A659XYJ3-F1
#
_entry.id   AF-A0A659XYJ3-F1
#
_cell.length_a   1.000
_cell.length_b   1.000
_cell.length_c   1.000
_cell.angle_alpha   90.00
_cell.angle_beta   90.00
_cell.angle_gamma   90.00
#
_symmetry.space_group_name_H-M   'P 1'
#
loop_
_entity.id
_entity.type
_entity.pdbx_description
1 polymer ?
#
loop_
_entity_poly.entity_id
_entity_poly.type
_entity_poly.pdbx_seq_one_letter_code
_entity_poly.pdbx_strand_id
1 'polypeptide(L)'
;IFPLLAPTTFFLLVVNTVYALFDTFGIVHAVTGGGPGKTTETLVYKVYNDGFVNLILGDSAAQSVILMVIVIALTAIQFRYVERKVHYG
;
A
#
# COMPACT_ATOMS: atom_id res chain seq x y z
N ILE A 1 20.32 16.69 -17.33
CA ILE A 1 19.24 17.03 -16.37
C ILE A 1 18.55 15.78 -15.79
N PHE A 2 18.43 14.68 -16.56
CA PHE A 2 17.89 13.37 -16.11
C PHE A 2 18.59 12.64 -14.92
N PRO A 3 19.90 12.81 -14.62
CA PRO A 3 20.53 12.08 -13.51
C PRO A 3 20.35 12.70 -12.12
N LEU A 4 20.11 14.01 -12.02
CA LEU A 4 20.07 14.73 -10.74
C LEU A 4 18.72 14.60 -9.99
N LEU A 5 17.64 14.26 -10.71
CA LEU A 5 16.30 14.02 -10.15
C LEU A 5 16.00 12.54 -9.92
N ALA A 6 16.91 11.63 -10.29
CA ALA A 6 16.71 10.20 -10.09
C ALA A 6 16.48 9.83 -8.60
N PRO A 7 17.18 10.41 -7.61
CA PRO A 7 16.95 10.10 -6.20
C PRO A 7 15.59 10.58 -5.70
N THR A 8 15.19 11.80 -6.08
CA THR A 8 13.94 12.43 -5.61
C THR A 8 12.71 11.83 -6.29
N THR A 9 12.76 11.58 -7.60
CA THR A 9 11.66 10.95 -8.35
C THR A 9 11.42 9.53 -7.86
N PHE A 10 12.48 8.79 -7.54
CA PHE A 10 12.36 7.44 -7.00
C PHE A 10 11.76 7.44 -5.59
N PHE A 11 12.26 8.31 -4.70
CA PHE A 11 11.69 8.49 -3.37
C PHE A 11 10.20 8.83 -3.45
N LEU A 12 9.83 9.78 -4.30
CA LEU A 12 8.42 10.13 -4.52
C LEU A 12 7.61 8.96 -5.06
N LEU A 13 8.14 8.16 -5.97
CA LEU A 13 7.45 6.98 -6.50
C LEU A 13 7.17 5.94 -5.40
N VAL A 14 8.16 5.67 -4.55
CA VAL A 14 8.02 4.76 -3.39
C VAL A 14 6.95 5.27 -2.44
N VAL A 15 7.09 6.52 -1.99
CA VAL A 15 6.20 7.15 -1.02
C VAL A 15 4.78 7.21 -1.57
N ASN A 16 4.57 7.72 -2.79
CA ASN A 16 3.25 7.81 -3.38
C ASN A 16 2.59 6.44 -3.59
N THR A 17 3.36 5.41 -3.95
CA THR A 17 2.80 4.05 -4.11
C THR A 17 2.30 3.50 -2.78
N VAL A 18 3.07 3.67 -1.70
CA VAL A 18 2.66 3.23 -0.37
C VAL A 18 1.47 4.06 0.12
N TYR A 19 1.50 5.38 -0.04
CA TYR A 19 0.41 6.27 0.36
C TYR A 19 -0.90 5.96 -0.38
N ALA A 20 -0.84 5.69 -1.68
CA ALA A 20 -2.02 5.35 -2.48
C ALA A 20 -2.77 4.11 -1.95
N LEU A 21 -2.05 3.13 -1.40
CA LEU A 21 -2.67 1.95 -0.78
C LEU A 21 -3.54 2.30 0.44
N PHE A 22 -3.18 3.33 1.19
CA PHE A 22 -3.93 3.78 2.37
C PHE A 22 -4.96 4.86 2.04
N ASP A 23 -4.64 5.78 1.12
CA ASP A 23 -5.52 6.91 0.75
C ASP A 23 -6.83 6.43 0.09
N THR A 24 -6.75 5.31 -0.65
CA THR A 24 -7.93 4.67 -1.24
C THR A 24 -8.97 4.22 -0.21
N PHE A 25 -8.60 4.03 1.06
CA PHE A 25 -9.54 3.67 2.12
C PHE A 25 -10.67 4.71 2.25
N GLY A 26 -10.32 6.00 2.33
CA GLY A 26 -11.30 7.06 2.57
C GLY A 26 -12.31 7.16 1.42
N ILE A 27 -11.82 7.05 0.19
CA ILE A 27 -12.65 7.11 -1.02
C ILE A 27 -13.56 5.88 -1.10
N VAL A 28 -13.02 4.68 -0.89
CA VAL A 28 -13.82 3.44 -0.92
C VAL A 28 -14.91 3.46 0.13
N HIS A 29 -14.58 3.86 1.36
CA HIS A 29 -15.53 3.96 2.47
C HIS A 29 -16.62 5.00 2.20
N ALA A 30 -16.26 6.19 1.72
CA ALA A 30 -17.21 7.29 1.52
C ALA A 30 -18.12 7.09 0.31
N VAL A 31 -17.62 6.49 -0.78
CA VAL A 31 -18.35 6.42 -2.05
C VAL A 31 -19.08 5.09 -2.24
N THR A 32 -18.47 3.98 -1.81
CA THR A 32 -18.95 2.64 -2.18
C THR A 32 -19.23 1.72 -1.00
N GLY A 33 -18.63 1.98 0.17
CA GLY A 33 -18.65 1.03 1.30
C GLY A 33 -18.11 -0.35 0.93
N GLY A 34 -17.24 -0.45 -0.08
CA GLY A 34 -16.75 -1.73 -0.64
C GLY A 34 -17.70 -2.42 -1.64
N GLY A 35 -18.79 -1.78 -2.08
CA GLY A 35 -19.77 -2.39 -2.98
C GLY A 35 -19.55 -2.16 -4.51
N PRO A 36 -20.37 -2.80 -5.36
CA PRO A 36 -21.29 -3.92 -5.07
C PRO A 36 -20.52 -5.26 -4.99
N GLY A 37 -20.88 -6.11 -4.03
CA GLY A 37 -20.31 -7.46 -3.90
C GLY A 37 -18.81 -7.53 -3.57
N LYS A 38 -18.26 -6.56 -2.83
CA LYS A 38 -16.83 -6.48 -2.47
C LYS A 38 -15.88 -6.18 -3.64
N THR A 39 -16.39 -5.75 -4.79
CA THR A 39 -15.59 -5.51 -6.00
C THR A 39 -14.62 -4.32 -5.87
N THR A 40 -14.98 -3.34 -5.04
CA THR A 40 -14.18 -2.13 -4.78
C THR A 40 -13.44 -2.18 -3.45
N GLU A 41 -13.56 -3.29 -2.71
CA GLU A 41 -12.93 -3.48 -1.41
C GLU A 41 -11.41 -3.62 -1.57
N THR A 42 -10.65 -2.71 -0.95
CA THR A 42 -9.20 -2.83 -0.82
C THR A 42 -8.84 -3.72 0.36
N LEU A 43 -7.63 -4.27 0.36
CA LEU A 43 -7.12 -5.08 1.48
C LEU A 43 -7.16 -4.31 2.82
N VAL A 44 -6.83 -3.01 2.78
CA VAL A 44 -6.90 -2.11 3.93
C VAL A 44 -8.35 -1.96 4.42
N TYR A 45 -9.30 -1.77 3.50
CA TYR A 45 -10.71 -1.67 3.82
C TYR A 45 -11.24 -2.95 4.45
N LYS A 46 -10.85 -4.12 3.92
CA LYS A 46 -11.26 -5.42 4.44
C LYS A 46 -10.77 -5.66 5.86
N VAL A 47 -9.49 -5.39 6.14
CA VAL A 47 -8.92 -5.49 7.50
C VAL A 47 -9.72 -4.64 8.49
N TYR A 48 -10.07 -3.42 8.10
CA TYR A 48 -10.88 -2.51 8.91
C TYR A 48 -12.28 -3.08 9.14
N ASN A 49 -12.96 -3.51 8.06
CA ASN A 49 -14.31 -4.05 8.13
C ASN A 49 -14.36 -5.30 9.02
N ASP A 50 -13.42 -6.23 8.84
CA ASP A 50 -13.38 -7.45 9.63
C ASP A 50 -13.02 -7.20 11.10
N GLY A 51 -12.13 -6.24 11.39
CA GLY A 51 -11.67 -5.96 12.76
C GLY A 51 -12.60 -5.05 13.57
N PHE A 52 -13.14 -3.99 12.95
CA PHE A 52 -13.89 -2.95 13.64
C PHE A 52 -15.40 -3.06 13.43
N VAL A 53 -15.86 -3.60 12.29
CA VAL A 53 -17.29 -3.71 11.98
C VAL A 53 -17.81 -5.11 12.32
N ASN A 54 -17.16 -6.16 11.80
CA ASN A 54 -17.57 -7.55 12.00
C ASN A 54 -17.04 -8.15 13.31
N LEU A 55 -16.08 -7.47 13.98
CA LEU A 55 -15.45 -7.92 15.23
C LEU A 55 -14.75 -9.28 15.14
N ILE A 56 -14.35 -9.69 13.94
CA ILE A 56 -13.59 -10.92 13.66
C ILE A 56 -12.09 -10.60 13.77
N LEU A 57 -11.64 -10.42 15.01
CA LEU A 57 -10.28 -9.97 15.30
C LEU A 57 -9.19 -10.95 14.82
N GLY A 58 -9.46 -12.25 14.84
CA GLY A 58 -8.52 -13.28 14.36
C GLY A 58 -8.20 -13.14 12.88
N ASP A 59 -9.23 -13.04 12.04
CA ASP A 59 -9.06 -12.86 10.60
C ASP A 59 -8.47 -11.49 10.27
N SER A 60 -8.93 -10.42 10.94
CA SER A 60 -8.37 -9.08 10.78
C SER A 60 -6.88 -9.01 11.14
N ALA A 61 -6.47 -9.71 12.20
CA ALA A 61 -5.06 -9.81 12.59
C ALA A 61 -4.23 -10.55 11.53
N ALA A 62 -4.71 -11.70 11.03
CA ALA A 62 -4.02 -12.46 9.98
C ALA A 62 -3.89 -11.64 8.68
N GLN A 63 -4.95 -10.95 8.27
CA GLN A 63 -4.95 -10.06 7.11
C GLN A 63 -3.99 -8.88 7.29
N SER A 64 -3.91 -8.30 8.51
CA SER A 64 -2.97 -7.22 8.83
C SER A 64 -1.51 -7.66 8.68
N VAL A 65 -1.18 -8.88 9.12
CA VAL A 65 0.17 -9.45 8.96
C VAL A 65 0.49 -9.66 7.48
N ILE A 66 -0.46 -10.17 6.69
CA ILE A 66 -0.27 -10.33 5.24
C ILE A 66 -0.03 -8.98 4.57
N LEU A 67 -0.83 -7.96 4.89
CA LEU A 67 -0.66 -6.61 4.38
C LEU A 67 0.72 -6.03 4.73
N MET A 68 1.16 -6.21 5.98
CA MET A 68 2.50 -5.80 6.42
C MET A 68 3.60 -6.45 5.58
N VAL A 69 3.52 -7.77 5.35
CA VAL A 69 4.50 -8.50 4.52
C VAL A 69 4.51 -7.97 3.09
N ILE A 70 3.34 -7.68 2.50
CA ILE A 70 3.23 -7.10 1.16
C ILE A 70 3.91 -5.73 1.11
N VAL A 71 3.64 -4.84 2.08
CA VAL A 71 4.25 -3.50 2.12
C VAL A 71 5.75 -3.61 2.27
N ILE A 72 6.25 -4.44 3.19
CA ILE A 72 7.69 -4.67 3.36
C ILE A 72 8.33 -5.21 2.08
N ALA A 73 7.70 -6.19 1.43
CA ALA A 73 8.20 -6.76 0.19
C ALA A 73 8.25 -5.70 -0.92
N LEU A 74 7.20 -4.90 -1.08
CA LEU A 74 7.18 -3.80 -2.05
C LEU A 74 8.28 -2.77 -1.77
N THR A 75 8.43 -2.36 -0.51
CA THR A 75 9.49 -1.43 -0.09
C THR A 75 10.87 -2.03 -0.34
N ALA A 76 11.11 -3.29 0.02
CA ALA A 76 12.39 -3.97 -0.21
C ALA A 76 12.72 -4.09 -1.71
N ILE A 77 11.73 -4.43 -2.54
CA ILE A 77 11.86 -4.47 -4.00
C ILE A 77 12.23 -3.08 -4.52
N GLN A 78 11.51 -2.04 -4.08
CA GLN A 78 11.79 -0.66 -4.45
C GLN A 78 13.23 -0.26 -4.07
N PHE A 79 13.66 -0.50 -2.82
CA PHE A 79 15.04 -0.26 -2.39
C PHE A 79 16.09 -1.03 -3.22
N ARG A 80 15.81 -2.28 -3.59
CA ARG A 80 16.71 -3.08 -4.45
C ARG A 80 16.86 -2.48 -5.84
N TYR A 81 15.80 -1.86 -6.40
CA TYR A 81 15.87 -1.13 -7.66
C TYR A 81 16.62 0.21 -7.53
N VAL A 82 16.63 0.84 -6.35
CA VAL A 82 17.47 2.02 -6.07
C VAL A 82 18.95 1.69 -6.26
N GLU A 83 19.43 0.66 -5.57
CA GLU A 83 20.86 0.29 -5.60
C GLU A 83 21.36 -0.04 -7.01
N ARG A 84 20.50 -0.56 -7.90
CA ARG A 84 20.87 -0.88 -9.29
C ARG A 84 20.94 0.33 -10.22
N LYS A 85 20.27 1.44 -9.91
CA LYS A 85 20.27 2.66 -10.75
C LYS A 85 21.16 3.79 -10.22
N VAL A 86 21.69 3.67 -9.00
CA VAL A 86 22.67 4.63 -8.45
C VAL A 86 24.09 4.07 -8.60
N HIS A 87 24.53 3.87 -9.84
CA HIS A 87 25.96 4.07 -10.09
C HIS A 87 26.15 5.58 -10.11
N TYR A 88 26.72 6.11 -9.04
CA TYR A 88 27.36 7.42 -9.05
C TYR A 88 28.46 7.36 -10.12
N GLY A 89 28.14 7.83 -11.33
CA GLY A 89 29.12 8.24 -12.32
C GLY A 89 29.40 9.72 -12.15
#